data_AF-A0AB39LPX2-F1
#
_entry.id   AF-A0AB39LPX2-F1
#
_cell.length_a   1.000
_cell.length_b   1.000
_cell.length_c   1.000
_cell.angle_alpha   90.00
_cell.angle_beta   90.00
_cell.angle_gamma   90.00
#
_symmetry.space_group_name_H-M   'P 1'
#
loop_
_entity.id
_entity.type
_entity.pdbx_description
1 polymer ?
#
loop_
_entity_poly.entity_id
_entity_poly.type
_entity_poly.pdbx_seq_one_letter_code
_entity_poly.pdbx_strand_id
1 'polypeptide(L)'
;MSAPALTPVVVRLKLSLLRNGLRQSGGRRAAWVASAVVTLLFAALQVLGLVALRGVDGVESLVVLLVAVLALGWAVMPLFFPGGDETLDPTRLVMLPLRPRPLVRALLVASLVGIGPLFTVCLLVGSVFAVARGAAAWAVGVLAVPLALLVCVALARAVAAANVRLLTSRKGRDLAVLSGLVVAIGAQVVNFGAQRLGSGGLDQLDPVADVLGWLPGASAIGAVHAAGEGAYGVALTRLAVSAGALAVLLALWSRTLTRLMTAPDGSTLQAGGDSAVRDRPSTGLARLLPAGRTGTVMERSLRYIWRDPKTKAAWVTSLAIGLIVPVFNAWQGTGSVYFACFAAGMLGIQMYNQFGQDTSAFWMVAMTISSARDAYAELRARALALLLITLPYAALVTVLTTAMLDDWARLPEALGLSFALLGAMLATGAWTSARFPYSVPQEGYKNVAPGQVGLAWISIFGGMMAAALLCLPVIALTLWLNLDDAGRNARWLLLPAGTAYGALLTFGGLRLAAPRTAARLPEIVMAVSKG
;
A
#
# COMPACT_ATOMS: atom_id res chain seq x y z
N MET A 1 38.70 21.66 12.38
CA MET A 1 37.99 20.80 11.40
C MET A 1 36.51 21.17 11.44
N SER A 2 36.01 21.88 10.44
CA SER A 2 34.59 22.26 10.37
C SER A 2 33.74 21.00 10.25
N ALA A 3 32.74 20.84 11.12
CA ALA A 3 31.83 19.71 11.07
C ALA A 3 31.25 19.58 9.65
N PRO A 4 31.30 18.39 9.01
CA PRO A 4 30.75 18.22 7.67
C PRO A 4 29.27 18.58 7.69
N ALA A 5 28.82 19.32 6.67
CA ALA A 5 27.42 19.68 6.53
C ALA A 5 26.54 18.41 6.57
N LEU A 6 25.40 18.47 7.24
CA LEU A 6 24.52 17.30 7.43
C LEU A 6 24.07 16.68 6.10
N THR A 7 23.78 17.51 5.10
CA THR A 7 23.29 17.10 3.78
C THR A 7 24.23 16.11 3.06
N PRO A 8 25.52 16.42 2.82
CA PRO A 8 26.43 15.48 2.15
C PRO A 8 26.62 14.17 2.91
N VAL A 9 26.58 14.19 4.26
CA VAL A 9 26.68 12.97 5.07
C VAL A 9 25.47 12.07 4.84
N VAL A 10 24.25 12.62 4.89
CA VAL A 10 23.00 11.88 4.67
C VAL A 10 22.90 11.34 3.24
N VAL A 11 23.32 12.12 2.24
CA VAL A 11 23.37 11.66 0.84
C VAL A 11 24.37 10.52 0.67
N ARG A 12 25.56 10.64 1.26
CA ARG A 12 26.57 9.58 1.23
C ARG A 12 26.08 8.32 1.93
N LEU A 13 25.37 8.45 3.06
CA LEU A 13 24.74 7.33 3.74
C LEU A 13 23.72 6.62 2.83
N LYS A 14 22.84 7.38 2.15
CA LYS A 14 21.87 6.81 1.21
C LYS A 14 22.55 6.05 0.07
N LEU A 15 23.57 6.64 -0.54
CA LEU A 15 24.35 6.00 -1.60
C LEU A 15 25.08 4.74 -1.11
N SER A 16 25.64 4.77 0.10
CA SER A 16 26.29 3.61 0.72
C SER A 16 25.29 2.50 1.03
N LEU A 17 24.09 2.82 1.51
CA LEU A 17 23.02 1.85 1.76
C LEU A 17 22.53 1.21 0.47
N LEU A 18 22.32 1.99 -0.60
CA LEU A 18 21.96 1.48 -1.92
C LEU A 18 23.06 0.56 -2.46
N ARG A 19 24.32 0.99 -2.41
CA ARG A 19 25.47 0.20 -2.88
C ARG A 19 25.65 -1.09 -2.10
N ASN A 20 25.52 -1.05 -0.77
CA ASN A 20 25.66 -2.23 0.07
C ASN A 20 24.49 -3.19 -0.09
N GLY A 21 23.26 -2.68 -0.27
CA GLY A 21 22.09 -3.50 -0.59
C GLY A 21 22.23 -4.27 -1.91
N LEU A 22 22.87 -3.67 -2.92
CA LEU A 22 23.17 -4.31 -4.21
C LEU A 22 24.30 -5.34 -4.12
N ARG A 23 25.21 -5.21 -3.14
CA ARG A 23 26.35 -6.13 -2.94
C ARG A 23 25.97 -7.38 -2.15
N GLN A 24 25.03 -7.28 -1.21
CA GLN A 24 24.73 -8.37 -0.27
C GLN A 24 23.83 -9.48 -0.83
N SER A 25 23.11 -9.28 -1.94
CA SER A 25 22.32 -10.36 -2.54
C SER A 25 22.16 -10.23 -4.06
N GLY A 26 22.47 -11.30 -4.78
CA GLY A 26 22.30 -11.37 -6.25
C GLY A 26 20.84 -11.14 -6.68
N GLY A 27 19.87 -11.63 -5.89
CA GLY A 27 18.44 -11.42 -6.12
C GLY A 27 18.00 -9.95 -6.00
N ARG A 28 18.46 -9.20 -4.98
CA ARG A 28 18.15 -7.77 -4.84
C ARG A 28 18.81 -6.95 -5.95
N ARG A 29 20.00 -7.35 -6.39
CA ARG A 29 20.66 -6.73 -7.56
C ARG A 29 19.86 -6.97 -8.84
N ALA A 30 19.43 -8.21 -9.10
CA ALA A 30 18.62 -8.54 -10.26
C ALA A 30 17.27 -7.80 -10.25
N ALA A 31 16.56 -7.79 -9.12
CA ALA A 31 15.29 -7.07 -8.98
C ALA A 31 15.46 -5.56 -9.14
N TRP A 32 16.52 -4.96 -8.60
CA TRP A 32 16.80 -3.54 -8.76
C TRP A 32 17.15 -3.18 -10.21
N VAL A 33 18.00 -3.98 -10.87
CA VAL A 33 18.35 -3.77 -12.29
C VAL A 33 17.12 -3.94 -13.17
N ALA A 34 16.34 -5.01 -12.98
CA ALA A 34 15.11 -5.23 -13.74
C ALA A 34 14.11 -4.08 -13.53
N SER A 35 13.89 -3.65 -12.29
CA SER A 35 13.00 -2.52 -11.98
C SER A 35 13.52 -1.22 -12.60
N ALA A 36 14.83 -0.97 -12.55
CA ALA A 36 15.44 0.21 -13.16
C ALA A 36 15.30 0.19 -14.69
N VAL A 37 15.56 -0.94 -15.34
CA VAL A 37 15.42 -1.12 -16.79
C VAL A 37 13.97 -0.94 -17.21
N VAL A 38 13.01 -1.62 -16.56
CA VAL A 38 11.58 -1.48 -16.87
C VAL A 38 11.11 -0.04 -16.67
N THR A 39 11.52 0.61 -15.58
CA THR A 39 11.16 2.01 -15.32
C THR A 39 11.75 2.95 -16.38
N LEU A 40 13.01 2.73 -16.78
CA LEU A 40 13.65 3.52 -17.82
C LEU A 40 13.03 3.30 -19.20
N LEU A 41 12.68 2.06 -19.55
CA LEU A 41 11.99 1.75 -20.80
C LEU A 41 10.61 2.42 -20.84
N PHE A 42 9.85 2.32 -19.75
CA PHE A 42 8.55 2.97 -19.63
C PHE A 42 8.68 4.51 -19.69
N ALA A 43 9.67 5.09 -18.99
CA ALA A 43 9.97 6.51 -19.07
C ALA A 43 10.32 6.94 -20.50
N ALA A 44 11.18 6.18 -21.18
CA ALA A 44 11.59 6.46 -22.55
C ALA A 44 10.41 6.42 -23.51
N LEU A 45 9.53 5.42 -23.38
CA LEU A 45 8.32 5.30 -24.20
C LEU A 45 7.37 6.48 -23.98
N GLN A 46 7.16 6.89 -22.73
CA GLN A 46 6.32 8.05 -22.39
C GLN A 46 6.92 9.36 -22.92
N VAL A 47 8.23 9.55 -22.79
CA VAL A 47 8.92 10.72 -23.35
C VAL A 47 8.83 10.73 -24.88
N LEU A 48 9.03 9.58 -25.54
CA LEU A 48 8.86 9.45 -26.98
C LEU A 48 7.43 9.80 -27.41
N GLY A 49 6.42 9.31 -26.68
CA GLY A 49 5.02 9.66 -26.92
C GLY A 49 4.76 11.16 -26.79
N LEU A 50 5.25 11.79 -25.72
CA LEU A 50 5.12 13.24 -25.50
C LEU A 50 5.84 14.07 -26.58
N VAL A 51 7.02 13.63 -27.02
CA VAL A 51 7.76 14.27 -28.12
C VAL A 51 7.03 14.10 -29.45
N ALA A 52 6.45 12.93 -29.72
CA ALA A 52 5.68 12.67 -30.93
C ALA A 52 4.36 13.47 -31.00
N LEU A 53 3.77 13.77 -29.84
CA LEU A 53 2.57 14.61 -29.71
C LEU A 53 2.86 16.11 -29.79
N ARG A 54 4.13 16.51 -29.98
CA ARG A 54 4.48 17.92 -30.09
C ARG A 54 3.83 18.56 -31.32
N GLY A 55 3.07 19.63 -31.09
CA GLY A 55 2.36 20.35 -32.15
C GLY A 55 0.99 19.76 -32.49
N VAL A 56 0.52 18.75 -31.75
CA VAL A 56 -0.87 18.29 -31.78
C VAL A 56 -1.71 19.20 -30.89
N ASP A 57 -2.87 19.63 -31.38
CA ASP A 57 -3.82 20.44 -30.60
C ASP A 57 -4.31 19.67 -29.36
N GLY A 58 -4.43 20.36 -28.22
CA GLY A 58 -4.83 19.77 -26.93
C GLY A 58 -3.72 19.01 -26.17
N VAL A 59 -2.48 19.02 -26.63
CA VAL A 59 -1.35 18.38 -25.93
C VAL A 59 -1.09 18.97 -24.55
N GLU A 60 -1.36 20.27 -24.32
CA GLU A 60 -1.23 20.87 -22.99
C GLU A 60 -2.16 20.22 -21.96
N SER A 61 -3.39 19.90 -22.34
CA SER A 61 -4.39 19.32 -21.45
C SER A 61 -4.00 17.91 -21.02
N LEU A 62 -3.44 17.13 -21.95
CA LEU A 62 -2.85 15.83 -21.66
C LEU A 62 -1.66 15.94 -20.69
N VAL A 63 -0.77 16.90 -20.92
CA VAL A 63 0.41 17.13 -20.07
C VAL A 63 0.01 17.56 -18.66
N VAL A 64 -0.95 18.47 -18.52
CA VAL A 64 -1.48 18.89 -17.22
C VAL A 64 -2.08 17.71 -16.47
N LEU A 65 -2.89 16.89 -17.15
CA LEU A 65 -3.48 15.68 -16.57
C LEU A 65 -2.41 14.68 -16.12
N LEU A 66 -1.41 14.42 -16.98
CA LEU A 66 -0.29 13.52 -16.69
C LEU A 66 0.48 13.96 -15.45
N VAL A 67 0.81 15.26 -15.35
CA VAL A 67 1.56 15.81 -14.21
C VAL A 67 0.70 15.83 -12.94
N ALA A 68 -0.60 16.08 -13.04
CA ALA A 68 -1.53 15.97 -11.91
C ALA A 68 -1.61 14.54 -11.38
N VAL A 69 -1.74 13.53 -12.25
CA VAL A 69 -1.72 12.11 -11.90
C VAL A 69 -0.37 11.72 -11.27
N LEU A 70 0.74 12.21 -11.81
CA LEU A 70 2.07 12.00 -11.27
C LEU A 70 2.20 12.56 -9.84
N ALA A 71 1.78 13.81 -9.62
CA ALA A 71 1.79 14.43 -8.30
C ALA A 71 0.89 13.69 -7.30
N LEU A 72 -0.28 13.24 -7.76
CA LEU A 72 -1.19 12.42 -6.95
C LEU A 72 -0.57 11.07 -6.59
N GLY A 73 0.09 10.41 -7.54
CA GLY A 73 0.82 9.17 -7.29
C GLY A 73 1.88 9.33 -6.19
N TRP A 74 2.61 10.45 -6.20
CA TRP A 74 3.57 10.80 -5.14
C TRP A 74 2.91 11.07 -3.77
N ALA A 75 1.71 11.65 -3.74
CA ALA A 75 0.96 11.82 -2.49
C ALA A 75 0.44 10.49 -1.94
N VAL A 76 0.02 9.59 -2.83
CA VAL A 76 -0.67 8.34 -2.49
C VAL A 76 0.31 7.24 -2.08
N MET A 77 1.45 7.13 -2.77
CA MET A 77 2.41 6.03 -2.57
C MET A 77 2.84 5.84 -1.10
N PRO A 78 3.14 6.89 -0.31
CA PRO A 78 3.50 6.74 1.10
C PRO A 78 2.36 6.29 2.03
N LEU A 79 1.09 6.37 1.59
CA LEU A 79 -0.07 5.90 2.37
C LEU A 79 -0.13 4.37 2.34
N PHE A 80 0.17 3.76 1.19
CA PHE A 80 0.17 2.31 1.00
C PHE A 80 1.49 1.64 1.37
N PHE A 81 2.60 2.36 1.17
CA PHE A 81 3.94 1.88 1.47
C PHE A 81 4.63 2.82 2.47
N PRO A 82 4.25 2.79 3.77
CA PRO A 82 4.88 3.62 4.81
C PRO A 82 6.40 3.44 4.91
N GLY A 83 6.95 2.34 4.37
CA GLY A 83 8.38 2.04 4.33
C GLY A 83 9.08 2.25 2.97
N GLY A 84 8.45 2.89 1.98
CA GLY A 84 8.95 2.92 0.59
C GLY A 84 10.34 3.52 0.35
N ASP A 85 10.81 4.43 1.22
CA ASP A 85 12.20 4.90 1.24
C ASP A 85 12.92 4.36 2.48
N GLU A 86 13.18 3.05 2.50
CA GLU A 86 13.86 2.30 3.57
C GLU A 86 15.24 2.88 3.96
N THR A 87 15.79 3.76 3.12
CA THR A 87 17.17 4.24 3.25
C THR A 87 17.34 5.33 4.30
N LEU A 88 16.32 6.13 4.59
CA LEU A 88 16.42 7.28 5.50
C LEU A 88 15.11 7.51 6.29
N ASP A 89 14.94 6.69 7.33
CA ASP A 89 13.87 6.82 8.30
C ASP A 89 14.15 7.96 9.28
N PRO A 90 13.35 9.05 9.30
CA PRO A 90 13.57 10.18 10.18
C PRO A 90 13.50 9.81 11.66
N THR A 91 12.73 8.78 12.04
CA THR A 91 12.61 8.33 13.44
C THR A 91 13.94 7.83 14.01
N ARG A 92 14.77 7.20 13.17
CA ARG A 92 16.12 6.72 13.55
C ARG A 92 17.12 7.84 13.71
N LEU A 93 16.87 8.98 13.06
CA LEU A 93 17.72 10.17 13.15
C LEU A 93 17.34 11.07 14.33
N VAL A 94 16.23 10.78 15.02
CA VAL A 94 15.78 11.53 16.22
C VAL A 94 16.67 11.26 17.43
N MET A 95 17.30 10.09 17.51
CA MET A 95 18.28 9.78 18.56
C MET A 95 19.56 10.61 18.44
N LEU A 96 19.79 11.26 17.31
CA LEU A 96 20.90 12.18 17.10
C LEU A 96 20.45 13.62 17.41
N PRO A 97 21.32 14.47 18.00
CA PRO A 97 20.99 15.87 18.34
C PRO A 97 20.95 16.77 17.08
N LEU A 98 20.04 16.45 16.14
CA LEU A 98 19.89 17.13 14.86
C LEU A 98 18.76 18.17 14.93
N ARG A 99 19.02 19.36 14.39
CA ARG A 99 17.98 20.37 14.24
C ARG A 99 16.99 19.97 13.11
N PRO A 100 15.66 20.17 13.29
CA PRO A 100 14.66 19.74 12.30
C PRO A 100 14.81 20.38 10.90
N ARG A 101 15.20 21.66 10.83
CA ARG A 101 15.36 22.39 9.56
C ARG A 101 16.49 21.84 8.67
N PRO A 102 17.73 21.67 9.18
CA PRO A 102 18.79 20.96 8.45
C PRO A 102 18.40 19.53 8.05
N LEU A 103 17.69 18.81 8.93
CA LEU A 103 17.26 17.44 8.66
C LEU A 103 16.27 17.37 7.48
N VAL A 104 15.29 18.28 7.42
CA VAL A 104 14.36 18.40 6.28
C VAL A 104 15.11 18.61 4.97
N ARG A 105 16.10 19.51 4.94
CA ARG A 105 16.92 19.76 3.74
C ARG A 105 17.73 18.52 3.35
N ALA A 106 18.37 17.88 4.32
CA ALA A 106 19.19 16.69 4.08
C ALA A 106 18.34 15.52 3.56
N LEU A 107 17.16 15.31 4.14
CA LEU A 107 16.20 14.29 3.70
C LEU A 107 15.63 14.61 2.32
N LEU A 108 15.32 15.88 2.02
CA LEU A 108 14.81 16.28 0.71
C LEU A 108 15.84 16.00 -0.38
N VAL A 109 17.09 16.43 -0.18
CA VAL A 109 18.17 16.20 -1.15
C VAL A 109 18.44 14.71 -1.33
N ALA A 110 18.42 13.94 -0.23
CA ALA A 110 18.57 12.51 -0.34
C ALA A 110 17.38 11.84 -1.04
N SER A 111 16.15 12.33 -0.85
CA SER A 111 14.96 11.81 -1.56
C SER A 111 15.01 12.07 -3.06
N LEU A 112 15.79 13.04 -3.56
CA LEU A 112 16.04 13.24 -5.00
C LEU A 112 16.90 12.13 -5.63
N VAL A 113 17.63 11.36 -4.80
CA VAL A 113 18.46 10.25 -5.28
C VAL A 113 17.64 8.97 -5.26
N GLY A 114 17.14 8.53 -6.43
CA GLY A 114 16.40 7.28 -6.57
C GLY A 114 15.75 7.10 -7.94
N ILE A 115 15.14 5.93 -8.15
CA ILE A 115 14.45 5.59 -9.40
C ILE A 115 13.19 6.47 -9.60
N GLY A 116 12.41 6.72 -8.54
CA GLY A 116 11.20 7.54 -8.61
C GLY A 116 11.44 8.99 -9.06
N PRO A 117 12.37 9.75 -8.44
CA PRO A 117 12.74 11.08 -8.89
C PRO A 117 13.29 11.10 -10.32
N LEU A 118 14.10 10.10 -10.70
CA LEU A 118 14.61 9.98 -12.08
C LEU A 118 13.46 9.85 -13.08
N PHE A 119 12.53 8.94 -12.83
CA PHE A 119 11.31 8.76 -13.64
C PHE A 119 10.50 10.06 -13.75
N THR A 120 10.33 10.75 -12.62
CA THR A 120 9.60 12.03 -12.53
C THR A 120 10.29 13.12 -13.36
N VAL A 121 11.62 13.23 -13.30
CA VAL A 121 12.39 14.17 -14.13
C VAL A 121 12.22 13.84 -15.61
N CYS A 122 12.32 12.57 -16.01
CA CYS A 122 12.11 12.18 -17.40
C CYS A 122 10.72 12.62 -17.91
N LEU A 123 9.66 12.37 -17.14
CA LEU A 123 8.31 12.79 -17.50
C LEU A 123 8.15 14.31 -17.56
N LEU A 124 8.67 15.05 -16.57
CA LEU A 124 8.59 16.51 -16.55
C LEU A 124 9.36 17.14 -17.70
N VAL A 125 10.54 16.62 -18.02
CA VAL A 125 11.33 17.06 -19.18
C VAL A 125 10.57 16.75 -20.48
N GLY A 126 10.07 15.53 -20.66
CA GLY A 126 9.24 15.17 -21.81
C GLY A 126 8.01 16.06 -21.95
N SER A 127 7.39 16.43 -20.83
CA SER A 127 6.26 17.36 -20.78
C SER A 127 6.63 18.75 -21.28
N VAL A 128 7.79 19.28 -20.87
CA VAL A 128 8.32 20.56 -21.39
C VAL A 128 8.58 20.46 -22.89
N PHE A 129 9.18 19.36 -23.37
CA PHE A 129 9.40 19.16 -24.81
C PHE A 129 8.09 19.17 -25.62
N ALA A 130 7.01 18.62 -25.07
CA ALA A 130 5.70 18.57 -25.72
C ALA A 130 5.07 19.97 -25.85
N VAL A 131 5.14 20.81 -24.81
CA VAL A 131 4.40 22.09 -24.74
C VAL A 131 5.24 23.34 -25.02
N ALA A 132 6.57 23.27 -24.96
CA ALA A 132 7.42 24.44 -25.08
C ALA A 132 7.48 24.98 -26.53
N ARG A 133 6.96 26.20 -26.70
CA ARG A 133 6.99 26.98 -27.93
C ARG A 133 7.78 28.28 -27.68
N GLY A 134 8.88 28.50 -28.40
CA GLY A 134 9.74 29.69 -28.26
C GLY A 134 10.71 29.70 -27.07
N ALA A 135 11.66 30.64 -27.07
CA ALA A 135 12.75 30.70 -26.10
C ALA A 135 12.28 30.98 -24.66
N ALA A 136 11.21 31.77 -24.49
CA ALA A 136 10.65 32.07 -23.17
C ALA A 136 10.07 30.81 -22.49
N ALA A 137 9.39 29.94 -23.24
CA ALA A 137 8.89 28.67 -22.71
C ALA A 137 10.04 27.76 -22.24
N TRP A 138 11.13 27.68 -23.00
CA TRP A 138 12.33 26.93 -22.60
C TRP A 138 12.96 27.47 -21.31
N ALA A 139 13.10 28.79 -21.20
CA ALA A 139 13.61 29.43 -20.00
C ALA A 139 12.73 29.13 -18.77
N VAL A 140 11.41 29.19 -18.92
CA VAL A 140 10.46 28.82 -17.87
C VAL A 140 10.52 27.32 -17.57
N GLY A 141 10.70 26.47 -18.57
CA GLY A 141 10.87 25.01 -18.43
C GLY A 141 12.02 24.62 -17.51
N VAL A 142 13.16 25.32 -17.62
CA VAL A 142 14.32 25.11 -16.75
C VAL A 142 14.00 25.35 -15.27
N LEU A 143 13.07 26.26 -14.95
CA LEU A 143 12.61 26.53 -13.59
C LEU A 143 11.43 25.63 -13.17
N ALA A 144 10.54 25.33 -14.11
CA ALA A 144 9.33 24.55 -13.88
C ALA A 144 9.64 23.09 -13.50
N VAL A 145 10.59 22.44 -14.19
CA VAL A 145 10.97 21.05 -13.93
C VAL A 145 11.47 20.82 -12.50
N PRO A 146 12.48 21.55 -11.98
CA PRO A 146 12.94 21.35 -10.62
C PRO A 146 11.87 21.74 -9.59
N LEU A 147 11.06 22.77 -9.87
CA LEU A 147 9.99 23.19 -8.98
C LEU A 147 8.91 22.10 -8.84
N ALA A 148 8.41 21.56 -9.95
CA ALA A 148 7.44 20.48 -9.96
C ALA A 148 7.98 19.22 -9.26
N LEU A 149 9.25 18.85 -9.54
CA LEU A 149 9.91 17.73 -8.86
C LEU A 149 9.96 17.93 -7.34
N LEU A 150 10.36 19.12 -6.90
CA LEU A 150 10.44 19.46 -5.48
C LEU A 150 9.06 19.42 -4.82
N VAL A 151 8.01 19.90 -5.50
CA VAL A 151 6.62 19.80 -5.02
C VAL A 151 6.22 18.34 -4.85
N CYS A 152 6.44 17.48 -5.86
CA CYS A 152 6.12 16.05 -5.78
C CYS A 152 6.84 15.35 -4.62
N VAL A 153 8.14 15.59 -4.47
CA VAL A 153 8.95 14.98 -3.40
C VAL A 153 8.56 15.52 -2.02
N ALA A 154 8.35 16.84 -1.90
CA ALA A 154 7.92 17.46 -0.64
C ALA A 154 6.52 16.97 -0.23
N LEU A 155 5.61 16.81 -1.20
CA LEU A 155 4.28 16.27 -0.99
C LEU A 155 4.35 14.84 -0.43
N ALA A 156 5.14 13.97 -1.06
CA ALA A 156 5.34 12.61 -0.59
C ALA A 156 5.91 12.54 0.83
N ARG A 157 6.90 13.39 1.15
CA ARG A 157 7.51 13.41 2.49
C ARG A 157 6.57 14.02 3.55
N ALA A 158 5.80 15.05 3.19
CA ALA A 158 4.79 15.64 4.07
C ALA A 158 3.68 14.62 4.38
N VAL A 159 3.18 13.90 3.37
CA VAL A 159 2.19 12.83 3.54
C VAL A 159 2.76 11.68 4.37
N ALA A 160 3.98 11.22 4.08
CA ALA A 160 4.64 10.18 4.87
C ALA A 160 4.77 10.57 6.36
N ALA A 161 5.21 11.80 6.64
CA ALA A 161 5.35 12.30 8.01
C ALA A 161 3.99 12.45 8.71
N ALA A 162 2.95 12.89 7.99
CA ALA A 162 1.58 12.96 8.50
C ALA A 162 1.03 11.55 8.79
N ASN A 163 1.29 10.59 7.90
CA ASN A 163 0.89 9.19 8.02
C ASN A 163 1.41 8.57 9.31
N VAL A 164 2.72 8.71 9.58
CA VAL A 164 3.35 8.26 10.83
C VAL A 164 2.66 8.84 12.07
N ARG A 165 2.31 10.13 12.05
CA ARG A 165 1.67 10.81 13.20
C ARG A 165 0.19 10.44 13.41
N LEU A 166 -0.51 10.13 12.33
CA LEU A 166 -1.93 9.74 12.38
C LEU A 166 -2.08 8.28 12.81
N LEU A 167 -1.11 7.43 12.46
CA LEU A 167 -1.02 6.04 12.91
C LEU A 167 -0.59 5.90 14.38
N THR A 168 0.15 6.86 14.94
CA THR A 168 0.43 6.91 16.41
C THR A 168 -0.75 7.48 17.21
N SER A 169 -1.72 8.11 16.55
CA SER A 169 -2.87 8.76 17.19
C SER A 169 -4.09 7.84 17.26
N ARG A 170 -4.98 8.06 18.23
CA ARG A 170 -6.26 7.32 18.38
C ARG A 170 -7.23 7.51 17.19
N LYS A 171 -6.89 8.36 16.21
CA LYS A 171 -7.69 8.75 15.04
C LYS A 171 -7.28 8.07 13.72
N GLY A 172 -6.60 6.91 13.76
CA GLY A 172 -6.18 6.17 12.56
C GLY A 172 -7.30 5.79 11.57
N ARG A 173 -8.58 5.84 11.99
CA ARG A 173 -9.75 5.61 11.11
C ARG A 173 -9.86 6.64 9.99
N ASP A 174 -9.53 7.90 10.27
CA ASP A 174 -9.71 9.00 9.32
C ASP A 174 -8.69 8.91 8.16
N LEU A 175 -7.56 8.23 8.39
CA LEU A 175 -6.53 7.99 7.40
C LEU A 175 -6.97 7.02 6.32
N ALA A 176 -7.63 5.92 6.68
CA ALA A 176 -8.03 4.89 5.73
C ALA A 176 -9.12 5.39 4.78
N VAL A 177 -10.01 6.24 5.30
CA VAL A 177 -11.00 7.00 4.52
C VAL A 177 -10.31 8.01 3.61
N LEU A 178 -9.36 8.79 4.14
CA LEU A 178 -8.62 9.77 3.34
C LEU A 178 -7.79 9.12 2.24
N SER A 179 -7.06 8.03 2.54
CA SER A 179 -6.26 7.30 1.54
C SER A 179 -7.13 6.70 0.46
N GLY A 180 -8.27 6.11 0.83
CA GLY A 180 -9.20 5.56 -0.13
C GLY A 180 -9.90 6.63 -0.98
N LEU A 181 -10.20 7.79 -0.41
CA LEU A 181 -10.73 8.94 -1.15
C LEU A 181 -9.72 9.46 -2.17
N VAL A 182 -8.45 9.62 -1.80
CA VAL A 182 -7.41 10.10 -2.73
C VAL A 182 -7.20 9.09 -3.87
N VAL A 183 -7.30 7.78 -3.59
CA VAL A 183 -7.24 6.73 -4.62
C VAL A 183 -8.45 6.75 -5.52
N ALA A 184 -9.65 6.91 -4.96
CA ALA A 184 -10.88 7.03 -5.72
C ALA A 184 -10.80 8.23 -6.69
N ILE A 185 -10.35 9.39 -6.21
CA ILE A 185 -10.14 10.58 -7.04
C ILE A 185 -9.09 10.31 -8.12
N GLY A 186 -7.97 9.67 -7.77
CA GLY A 186 -6.92 9.37 -8.75
C GLY A 186 -7.33 8.38 -9.84
N ALA A 187 -8.07 7.35 -9.45
CA ALA A 187 -8.68 6.41 -10.38
C ALA A 187 -9.68 7.13 -11.29
N GLN A 188 -10.49 8.06 -10.76
CA GLN A 188 -11.43 8.86 -11.56
C GLN A 188 -10.70 9.72 -12.60
N VAL A 189 -9.63 10.39 -12.22
CA VAL A 189 -8.83 11.24 -13.11
C VAL A 189 -8.19 10.41 -14.24
N VAL A 190 -7.65 9.24 -13.91
CA VAL A 190 -7.04 8.33 -14.89
C VAL A 190 -8.09 7.70 -15.81
N ASN A 191 -9.22 7.23 -15.25
CA ASN A 191 -10.31 6.63 -16.00
C ASN A 191 -10.96 7.64 -16.94
N PHE A 192 -11.22 8.86 -16.47
CA PHE A 192 -11.69 9.95 -17.30
C PHE A 192 -10.73 10.26 -18.45
N GLY A 193 -9.43 10.37 -18.15
CA GLY A 193 -8.40 10.55 -19.18
C GLY A 193 -8.47 9.46 -20.25
N ALA A 194 -8.48 8.19 -19.83
CA ALA A 194 -8.52 7.03 -20.72
C ALA A 194 -9.82 6.97 -21.56
N GLN A 195 -10.98 7.25 -20.97
CA GLN A 195 -12.26 7.26 -21.68
C GLN A 195 -12.33 8.37 -22.73
N ARG A 196 -11.85 9.57 -22.38
CA ARG A 196 -11.85 10.72 -23.29
C ARG A 196 -10.85 10.50 -24.43
N LEU A 197 -9.62 10.11 -24.13
CA LEU A 197 -8.60 9.72 -25.13
C LEU A 197 -9.10 8.64 -26.10
N GLY A 198 -9.96 7.71 -25.67
CA GLY A 198 -10.50 6.64 -26.49
C GLY A 198 -11.75 6.99 -27.31
N SER A 199 -12.46 8.08 -27.01
CA SER A 199 -13.77 8.41 -27.60
C SER A 199 -13.86 9.78 -28.28
N GLY A 200 -12.91 10.69 -28.03
CA GLY A 200 -12.78 11.95 -28.75
C GLY A 200 -11.41 12.60 -28.52
N GLY A 201 -10.99 13.47 -29.45
CA GLY A 201 -9.65 14.09 -29.42
C GLY A 201 -9.28 14.79 -28.11
N LEU A 202 -8.02 15.24 -28.03
CA LEU A 202 -7.40 15.78 -26.82
C LEU A 202 -8.16 16.99 -26.22
N ASP A 203 -8.88 17.74 -27.04
CA ASP A 203 -9.69 18.91 -26.66
C ASP A 203 -10.77 18.60 -25.60
N GLN A 204 -11.21 17.34 -25.48
CA GLN A 204 -12.18 16.97 -24.44
C GLN A 204 -11.59 17.00 -23.02
N LEU A 205 -10.26 17.15 -22.90
CA LEU A 205 -9.56 17.22 -21.62
C LEU A 205 -9.50 18.65 -21.07
N ASP A 206 -9.81 19.68 -21.87
CA ASP A 206 -9.61 21.10 -21.54
C ASP A 206 -10.33 21.54 -20.25
N PRO A 207 -11.62 21.21 -20.01
CA PRO A 207 -12.31 21.66 -18.79
C PRO A 207 -11.68 21.13 -17.50
N VAL A 208 -11.10 19.93 -17.57
CA VAL A 208 -10.43 19.29 -16.43
C VAL A 208 -9.01 19.83 -16.30
N ALA A 209 -8.31 20.03 -17.42
CA ALA A 209 -6.98 20.64 -17.44
C ALA A 209 -7.00 22.08 -16.90
N ASP A 210 -8.06 22.84 -17.11
CA ASP A 210 -8.20 24.19 -16.56
C ASP A 210 -8.20 24.19 -15.03
N VAL A 211 -8.89 23.23 -14.41
CA VAL A 211 -8.95 23.11 -12.94
C VAL A 211 -7.66 22.48 -12.40
N LEU A 212 -7.23 21.36 -13.00
CA LEU A 212 -6.04 20.63 -12.56
C LEU A 212 -4.75 21.42 -12.84
N GLY A 213 -4.74 22.32 -13.82
CA GLY A 213 -3.62 23.18 -14.17
C GLY A 213 -3.23 24.15 -13.06
N TRP A 214 -4.12 24.39 -12.08
CA TRP A 214 -3.80 25.17 -10.88
C TRP A 214 -3.25 24.33 -9.72
N LEU A 215 -3.26 22.99 -9.83
CA LEU A 215 -2.64 22.15 -8.81
C LEU A 215 -1.14 22.45 -8.72
N PRO A 216 -0.55 22.47 -7.51
CA PRO A 216 0.86 22.77 -7.32
C PRO A 216 1.84 21.95 -8.17
N GLY A 217 1.52 20.68 -8.45
CA GLY A 217 2.36 19.83 -9.30
C GLY A 217 2.28 20.21 -10.78
N ALA A 218 1.06 20.49 -11.28
CA ALA A 218 0.80 20.74 -12.69
C ALA A 218 0.98 22.21 -13.10
N SER A 219 0.77 23.16 -12.19
CA SER A 219 0.89 24.60 -12.44
C SER A 219 2.28 25.01 -12.91
N ALA A 220 3.35 24.43 -12.36
CA ALA A 220 4.71 24.70 -12.82
C ALA A 220 4.89 24.39 -14.32
N ILE A 221 4.38 23.24 -14.79
CA ILE A 221 4.45 22.86 -16.21
C ILE A 221 3.45 23.66 -17.06
N GLY A 222 2.26 23.96 -16.52
CA GLY A 222 1.32 24.88 -17.17
C GLY A 222 1.87 26.29 -17.39
N ALA A 223 2.87 26.73 -16.62
CA ALA A 223 3.56 28.00 -16.85
C ALA A 223 4.42 28.00 -18.12
N VAL A 224 4.96 26.84 -18.52
CA VAL A 224 5.77 26.68 -19.73
C VAL A 224 4.94 26.94 -20.97
N HIS A 225 3.73 26.38 -21.00
CA HIS A 225 2.77 26.62 -22.08
C HIS A 225 2.35 28.10 -22.14
N ALA A 226 1.92 28.68 -21.01
CA ALA A 226 1.52 30.09 -20.94
C ALA A 226 2.64 31.06 -21.37
N ALA A 227 3.90 30.75 -21.05
CA ALA A 227 5.04 31.54 -21.50
C ALA A 227 5.31 31.42 -23.00
N GLY A 228 4.99 30.27 -23.60
CA GLY A 228 5.08 30.06 -25.05
C GLY A 228 3.98 30.79 -25.83
N GLU A 229 2.86 31.09 -25.19
CA GLU A 229 1.77 31.91 -25.75
C GLU A 229 1.95 33.42 -25.52
N GLY A 230 3.05 33.83 -24.86
CA GLY A 230 3.30 35.23 -24.52
C GLY A 230 2.53 35.74 -23.30
N ALA A 231 1.75 34.89 -22.62
CA ALA A 231 1.02 35.21 -21.40
C ALA A 231 1.92 35.17 -20.15
N TYR A 232 2.94 36.03 -20.11
CA TYR A 232 3.97 36.03 -19.05
C TYR A 232 3.40 36.25 -17.64
N GLY A 233 2.33 37.05 -17.51
CA GLY A 233 1.64 37.24 -16.23
C GLY A 233 1.04 35.94 -15.69
N VAL A 234 0.37 35.17 -16.56
CA VAL A 234 -0.20 33.86 -16.19
C VAL A 234 0.91 32.86 -15.87
N ALA A 235 1.99 32.83 -16.67
CA ALA A 235 3.14 31.98 -16.38
C ALA A 235 3.75 32.28 -15.00
N LEU A 236 3.92 33.56 -14.66
CA LEU A 236 4.45 33.97 -13.34
C LEU A 236 3.51 33.56 -12.20
N THR A 237 2.19 33.76 -12.35
CA THR A 237 1.22 33.34 -11.31
C THR A 237 1.25 31.82 -11.09
N ARG A 238 1.32 31.02 -12.16
CA ARG A 238 1.39 29.56 -12.07
C ARG A 238 2.68 29.08 -11.38
N LEU A 239 3.82 29.70 -11.68
CA LEU A 239 5.08 29.44 -10.94
C LEU A 239 4.97 29.86 -9.46
N ALA A 240 4.35 31.00 -9.17
CA ALA A 240 4.16 31.49 -7.81
C ALA A 240 3.26 30.55 -6.99
N VAL A 241 2.19 30.00 -7.58
CA VAL A 241 1.33 28.99 -6.94
C VAL A 241 2.12 27.74 -6.58
N SER A 242 2.91 27.20 -7.51
CA SER A 242 3.79 26.05 -7.26
C SER A 242 4.83 26.33 -6.17
N ALA A 243 5.48 27.50 -6.20
CA ALA A 243 6.48 27.91 -5.22
C ALA A 243 5.88 28.12 -3.82
N GLY A 244 4.71 28.76 -3.74
CA GLY A 244 3.97 28.95 -2.49
C GLY A 244 3.55 27.61 -1.87
N ALA A 245 3.03 26.70 -2.69
CA ALA A 245 2.67 25.36 -2.25
C ALA A 245 3.88 24.56 -1.74
N LEU A 246 5.03 24.63 -2.43
CA LEU A 246 6.28 24.03 -1.96
C LEU A 246 6.67 24.59 -0.58
N ALA A 247 6.62 25.91 -0.39
CA ALA A 247 6.92 26.54 0.90
C ALA A 247 5.99 26.05 2.02
N VAL A 248 4.68 25.96 1.74
CA VAL A 248 3.68 25.43 2.68
C VAL A 248 3.95 23.96 3.02
N LEU A 249 4.22 23.11 2.03
CA LEU A 249 4.53 21.70 2.23
C LEU A 249 5.78 21.51 3.10
N LEU A 250 6.85 22.26 2.82
CA LEU A 250 8.08 22.23 3.62
C LEU A 250 7.83 22.73 5.05
N ALA A 251 7.01 23.78 5.23
CA ALA A 251 6.63 24.28 6.54
C ALA A 251 5.83 23.23 7.33
N LEU A 252 4.81 22.62 6.72
CA LEU A 252 4.00 21.55 7.33
C LEU A 252 4.84 20.33 7.69
N TRP A 253 5.74 19.92 6.80
CA TRP A 253 6.65 18.80 7.05
C TRP A 253 7.60 19.11 8.20
N SER A 254 8.20 20.30 8.23
CA SER A 254 9.10 20.72 9.32
C SER A 254 8.38 20.79 10.68
N ARG A 255 7.13 21.28 10.71
CA ARG A 255 6.30 21.31 11.93
C ARG A 255 5.95 19.91 12.39
N THR A 256 5.60 19.02 11.46
CA THR A 256 5.24 17.62 11.77
C THR A 256 6.45 16.86 12.31
N LEU A 257 7.63 17.01 11.69
CA LEU A 257 8.88 16.44 12.19
C LEU A 257 9.28 17.01 13.55
N THR A 258 9.18 18.33 13.74
CA THR A 258 9.50 18.94 15.04
C THR A 258 8.62 18.36 16.14
N ARG A 259 7.31 18.19 15.88
CA ARG A 259 6.39 17.53 16.83
C ARG A 259 6.72 16.06 17.03
N LEU A 260 7.09 15.30 15.98
CA LEU A 260 7.52 13.91 16.13
C LEU A 260 8.80 13.77 16.95
N MET A 261 9.71 14.76 16.89
CA MET A 261 10.96 14.77 17.65
C MET A 261 10.82 15.27 19.08
N THR A 262 9.74 15.97 19.42
CA THR A 262 9.55 16.64 20.72
C THR A 262 8.36 16.11 21.51
N ALA A 263 7.41 15.44 20.87
CA ALA A 263 6.32 14.76 21.56
C ALA A 263 6.82 13.42 22.12
N PRO A 264 6.52 13.09 23.38
CA PRO A 264 6.75 11.76 23.91
C PRO A 264 6.02 10.73 23.04
N ASP A 265 6.70 9.64 22.68
CA ASP A 265 6.05 8.50 22.06
C ASP A 265 4.93 8.02 23.00
N GLY A 266 3.69 8.10 22.54
CA GLY A 266 2.52 7.68 23.32
C GLY A 266 2.54 6.18 23.67
N SER A 267 3.44 5.39 23.06
CA SER A 267 3.69 3.99 23.42
C SER A 267 4.74 3.82 24.53
N THR A 268 5.58 4.84 24.79
CA THR A 268 6.58 4.85 25.86
C THR A 268 6.08 5.54 27.13
N LEU A 269 4.89 6.16 27.09
CA LEU A 269 4.09 6.29 28.30
C LEU A 269 3.77 4.88 28.76
N GLN A 270 4.67 4.32 29.57
CA GLN A 270 4.32 3.33 30.56
C GLN A 270 2.98 3.79 31.14
N ALA A 271 2.00 2.90 31.12
CA ALA A 271 0.86 3.05 32.01
C ALA A 271 1.44 3.08 33.43
N GLY A 272 1.79 4.28 33.88
CA GLY A 272 2.19 4.56 35.25
C GLY A 272 0.98 4.24 36.10
N GLY A 273 1.15 3.27 36.98
CA GLY A 273 0.14 2.79 37.88
C GLY A 273 0.25 1.28 37.98
N ASP A 274 0.74 0.82 39.13
CA ASP A 274 0.60 -0.55 39.63
C ASP A 274 -0.73 -1.16 39.18
N SER A 275 -0.69 -1.91 38.08
CA SER A 275 -1.76 -2.84 37.80
C SER A 275 -1.39 -4.09 38.57
N ALA A 276 -1.75 -4.06 39.86
CA ALA A 276 -1.94 -5.28 40.63
C ALA A 276 -2.59 -6.30 39.70
N VAL A 277 -2.00 -7.50 39.62
CA VAL A 277 -2.53 -8.66 38.92
C VAL A 277 -3.88 -8.98 39.55
N ARG A 278 -4.91 -8.24 39.17
CA ARG A 278 -6.28 -8.57 39.47
C ARG A 278 -6.64 -9.59 38.42
N ASP A 279 -6.80 -10.83 38.86
CA ASP A 279 -7.58 -11.85 38.18
C ASP A 279 -8.95 -11.26 37.85
N ARG A 280 -9.04 -10.61 36.70
CA ARG A 280 -10.31 -10.25 36.11
C ARG A 280 -10.84 -11.54 35.51
N PRO A 281 -11.92 -12.12 36.06
CA PRO A 281 -12.59 -13.23 35.37
C PRO A 281 -12.92 -12.75 33.95
N SER A 282 -12.94 -13.66 32.97
CA SER A 282 -13.28 -13.33 31.58
C SER A 282 -14.66 -12.65 31.51
N THR A 283 -14.65 -11.31 31.49
CA THR A 283 -15.86 -10.49 31.43
C THR A 283 -16.23 -10.25 29.97
N GLY A 284 -17.36 -10.83 29.54
CA GLY A 284 -18.03 -10.51 28.27
C GLY A 284 -17.83 -11.52 27.14
N LEU A 285 -17.75 -11.01 25.91
CA LEU A 285 -17.74 -11.76 24.63
C LEU A 285 -16.70 -12.89 24.53
N ALA A 286 -15.64 -12.84 25.34
CA ALA A 286 -14.64 -13.92 25.43
C ALA A 286 -15.25 -15.27 25.87
N ARG A 287 -16.40 -15.27 26.56
CA ARG A 287 -17.14 -16.49 26.92
C ARG A 287 -17.80 -17.19 25.73
N LEU A 288 -17.99 -16.50 24.61
CA LEU A 288 -18.54 -17.09 23.38
C LEU A 288 -17.48 -17.86 22.58
N LEU A 289 -16.20 -17.73 22.94
CA LEU A 289 -15.12 -18.44 22.28
C LEU A 289 -15.08 -19.92 22.72
N PRO A 290 -14.64 -20.84 21.84
CA PRO A 290 -14.53 -22.25 22.17
C PRO A 290 -13.64 -22.50 23.41
N ALA A 291 -14.03 -23.43 24.29
CA ALA A 291 -13.20 -23.79 25.43
C ALA A 291 -11.84 -24.40 25.02
N GLY A 292 -10.84 -24.28 25.89
CA GLY A 292 -9.50 -24.84 25.70
C GLY A 292 -8.57 -24.00 24.83
N ARG A 293 -7.52 -24.63 24.28
CA ARG A 293 -6.43 -23.95 23.54
C ARG A 293 -6.94 -23.03 22.43
N THR A 294 -7.96 -23.46 21.69
CA THR A 294 -8.47 -22.71 20.53
C THR A 294 -9.07 -21.38 20.93
N GLY A 295 -9.88 -21.31 21.98
CA GLY A 295 -10.44 -20.05 22.46
C GLY A 295 -9.35 -19.11 22.97
N THR A 296 -8.38 -19.62 23.74
CA THR A 296 -7.28 -18.80 24.25
C THR A 296 -6.46 -18.16 23.12
N VAL A 297 -6.16 -18.92 22.07
CA VAL A 297 -5.42 -18.41 20.90
C VAL A 297 -6.27 -17.42 20.10
N MET A 298 -7.57 -17.72 19.89
CA MET A 298 -8.49 -16.79 19.22
C MET A 298 -8.58 -15.46 19.98
N GLU A 299 -8.73 -15.54 21.30
CA GLU A 299 -8.83 -14.36 22.16
C GLU A 299 -7.56 -13.52 22.09
N ARG A 300 -6.37 -14.16 22.15
CA ARG A 300 -5.09 -13.47 21.99
C ARG A 300 -5.02 -12.75 20.65
N SER A 301 -5.34 -13.44 19.54
CA SER A 301 -5.33 -12.84 18.20
C SER A 301 -6.28 -11.64 18.11
N LEU A 302 -7.51 -11.75 18.63
CA LEU A 302 -8.48 -10.66 18.64
C LEU A 302 -8.01 -9.47 19.50
N ARG A 303 -7.38 -9.72 20.65
CA ARG A 303 -6.79 -8.67 21.49
C ARG A 303 -5.66 -7.95 20.76
N TYR A 304 -4.81 -8.65 20.00
CA TYR A 304 -3.74 -8.01 19.20
C TYR A 304 -4.32 -7.11 18.11
N ILE A 305 -5.38 -7.53 17.41
CA ILE A 305 -6.05 -6.68 16.40
C ILE A 305 -6.49 -5.34 16.99
N TRP A 306 -6.93 -5.32 18.25
CA TRP A 306 -7.40 -4.10 18.89
C TRP A 306 -6.31 -3.28 19.60
N ARG A 307 -5.36 -3.96 20.24
CA ARG A 307 -4.37 -3.35 21.14
C ARG A 307 -3.02 -3.05 20.48
N ASP A 308 -2.60 -3.84 19.50
CA ASP A 308 -1.35 -3.58 18.77
C ASP A 308 -1.61 -2.57 17.64
N PRO A 309 -0.99 -1.37 17.66
CA PRO A 309 -1.18 -0.35 16.63
C PRO A 309 -0.83 -0.82 15.22
N LYS A 310 0.19 -1.69 15.06
CA LYS A 310 0.62 -2.18 13.73
C LYS A 310 -0.39 -3.13 13.15
N THR A 311 -0.78 -4.14 13.92
CA THR A 311 -1.83 -5.09 13.53
C THR A 311 -3.13 -4.32 13.24
N LYS A 312 -3.54 -3.41 14.13
CA LYS A 312 -4.73 -2.58 13.93
C LYS A 312 -4.68 -1.77 12.63
N ALA A 313 -3.55 -1.10 12.35
CA ALA A 313 -3.38 -0.31 11.13
C ALA A 313 -3.49 -1.20 9.87
N ALA A 314 -2.87 -2.39 9.88
CA ALA A 314 -2.97 -3.34 8.78
C ALA A 314 -4.43 -3.76 8.54
N TRP A 315 -5.16 -4.10 9.60
CA TRP A 315 -6.57 -4.47 9.50
C TRP A 315 -7.47 -3.34 9.00
N VAL A 316 -7.32 -2.14 9.56
CA VAL A 316 -8.11 -0.96 9.14
C VAL A 316 -7.83 -0.64 7.67
N THR A 317 -6.58 -0.75 7.24
CA THR A 317 -6.18 -0.54 5.84
C THR A 317 -6.80 -1.58 4.92
N SER A 318 -6.70 -2.87 5.27
CA SER A 318 -7.27 -3.96 4.47
C SER A 318 -8.81 -3.90 4.40
N LEU A 319 -9.48 -3.51 5.49
CA LEU A 319 -10.92 -3.26 5.50
C LEU A 319 -11.27 -2.06 4.60
N ALA A 320 -10.63 -0.91 4.79
CA ALA A 320 -10.97 0.28 4.00
C ALA A 320 -10.75 0.06 2.50
N ILE A 321 -9.59 -0.46 2.11
CA ILE A 321 -9.27 -0.71 0.69
C ILE A 321 -10.16 -1.82 0.13
N GLY A 322 -10.39 -2.89 0.90
CA GLY A 322 -11.28 -3.98 0.52
C GLY A 322 -12.72 -3.53 0.27
N LEU A 323 -13.20 -2.48 0.94
CA LEU A 323 -14.53 -1.90 0.72
C LEU A 323 -14.53 -0.91 -0.44
N ILE A 324 -13.54 -0.02 -0.47
CA ILE A 324 -13.54 1.14 -1.36
C ILE A 324 -13.37 0.69 -2.80
N VAL A 325 -12.48 -0.25 -3.10
CA VAL A 325 -12.23 -0.69 -4.48
C VAL A 325 -13.50 -1.26 -5.14
N PRO A 326 -14.21 -2.25 -4.55
CA PRO A 326 -15.41 -2.81 -5.17
C PRO A 326 -16.57 -1.80 -5.26
N VAL A 327 -16.84 -1.07 -4.17
CA VAL A 327 -17.94 -0.09 -4.09
C VAL A 327 -17.74 1.06 -5.06
N PHE A 328 -16.51 1.58 -5.16
CA PHE A 328 -16.19 2.69 -6.04
C PHE A 328 -16.24 2.28 -7.52
N ASN A 329 -15.84 1.05 -7.86
CA ASN A 329 -16.00 0.55 -9.23
C ASN A 329 -17.47 0.30 -9.58
N ALA A 330 -18.26 -0.26 -8.65
CA ALA A 330 -19.70 -0.43 -8.85
C ALA A 330 -20.40 0.93 -9.08
N TRP A 331 -20.06 1.94 -8.28
CA TRP A 331 -20.60 3.29 -8.42
C TRP A 331 -20.27 3.96 -9.76
N GLN A 332 -19.09 3.70 -10.32
CA GLN A 332 -18.68 4.23 -11.64
C GLN A 332 -19.35 3.52 -12.83
N GLY A 333 -20.19 2.50 -12.61
CA GLY A 333 -20.79 1.72 -13.70
C GLY A 333 -19.80 0.86 -14.50
N THR A 334 -18.52 0.80 -14.09
CA THR A 334 -17.48 -0.07 -14.67
C THR A 334 -17.27 -1.34 -13.82
N GLY A 335 -18.02 -1.46 -12.72
CA GLY A 335 -17.86 -2.53 -11.74
C GLY A 335 -18.51 -3.84 -12.17
N SER A 336 -17.76 -4.93 -12.03
CA SER A 336 -18.29 -6.30 -11.97
C SER A 336 -18.50 -6.73 -10.51
N VAL A 337 -19.52 -7.56 -10.26
CA VAL A 337 -19.76 -8.18 -8.95
C VAL A 337 -18.52 -8.96 -8.46
N TYR A 338 -17.69 -9.49 -9.37
CA TYR A 338 -16.47 -10.20 -9.02
C TYR A 338 -15.39 -9.32 -8.37
N PHE A 339 -15.45 -7.98 -8.52
CA PHE A 339 -14.53 -7.09 -7.78
C PHE A 339 -14.70 -7.24 -6.27
N ALA A 340 -15.86 -7.67 -5.77
CA ALA A 340 -16.05 -7.96 -4.34
C ALA A 340 -15.09 -9.03 -3.80
N CYS A 341 -14.56 -9.92 -4.64
CA CYS A 341 -13.53 -10.88 -4.25
C CYS A 341 -12.24 -10.19 -3.77
N PHE A 342 -12.01 -8.94 -4.17
CA PHE A 342 -10.88 -8.14 -3.72
C PHE A 342 -10.90 -7.92 -2.19
N ALA A 343 -12.09 -7.77 -1.57
CA ALA A 343 -12.23 -7.71 -0.12
C ALA A 343 -11.71 -8.98 0.57
N ALA A 344 -12.09 -10.16 0.05
CA ALA A 344 -11.62 -11.43 0.55
C ALA A 344 -10.10 -11.60 0.38
N GLY A 345 -9.55 -11.16 -0.76
CA GLY A 345 -8.09 -11.14 -1.00
C GLY A 345 -7.34 -10.26 0.00
N MET A 346 -7.76 -9.00 0.16
CA MET A 346 -7.12 -8.04 1.07
C MET A 346 -7.12 -8.52 2.53
N LEU A 347 -8.23 -9.11 2.99
CA LEU A 347 -8.29 -9.67 4.32
C LEU A 347 -7.59 -11.02 4.46
N GLY A 348 -7.53 -11.81 3.39
CA GLY A 348 -6.78 -13.06 3.34
C GLY A 348 -5.27 -12.84 3.55
N ILE A 349 -4.73 -11.69 3.13
CA ILE A 349 -3.32 -11.31 3.38
C ILE A 349 -2.99 -11.30 4.88
N GLN A 350 -3.97 -11.07 5.75
CA GLN A 350 -3.75 -11.07 7.20
C GLN A 350 -3.29 -12.42 7.75
N MET A 351 -3.49 -13.53 7.02
CA MET A 351 -3.01 -14.87 7.38
C MET A 351 -1.52 -15.08 7.10
N TYR A 352 -0.88 -14.20 6.34
CA TYR A 352 0.54 -14.33 6.05
C TYR A 352 1.39 -13.87 7.23
N ASN A 353 2.48 -14.61 7.47
CA ASN A 353 3.44 -14.37 8.54
C ASN A 353 2.84 -14.31 9.96
N GLN A 354 1.95 -15.25 10.29
CA GLN A 354 1.30 -15.31 11.62
C GLN A 354 2.27 -15.33 12.79
N PHE A 355 3.39 -16.04 12.65
CA PHE A 355 4.39 -16.15 13.71
C PHE A 355 5.25 -14.89 13.83
N GLY A 356 5.50 -14.20 12.71
CA GLY A 356 6.22 -12.93 12.72
C GLY A 356 5.43 -11.79 13.35
N GLN A 357 4.09 -11.81 13.26
CA GLN A 357 3.22 -10.86 13.95
C GLN A 357 3.33 -10.96 15.49
N ASP A 358 3.63 -12.16 16.01
CA ASP A 358 3.88 -12.36 17.44
C ASP A 358 5.29 -11.90 17.87
N THR A 359 6.18 -11.58 16.92
CA THR A 359 7.56 -11.12 17.18
C THR A 359 8.32 -12.04 18.14
N SER A 360 9.16 -11.50 19.04
CA SER A 360 9.88 -12.27 20.05
C SER A 360 8.97 -12.98 21.07
N ALA A 361 7.73 -12.52 21.25
CA ALA A 361 6.76 -13.14 22.16
C ALA A 361 6.30 -14.53 21.69
N PHE A 362 6.54 -14.88 20.42
CA PHE A 362 6.22 -16.20 19.87
C PHE A 362 6.87 -17.35 20.65
N TRP A 363 8.02 -17.12 21.30
CA TRP A 363 8.67 -18.10 22.17
C TRP A 363 7.70 -18.71 23.21
N MET A 364 6.84 -17.89 23.84
CA MET A 364 5.87 -18.38 24.83
C MET A 364 4.86 -19.33 24.20
N VAL A 365 4.48 -19.10 22.94
CA VAL A 365 3.58 -19.96 22.19
C VAL A 365 4.28 -21.24 21.77
N ALA A 366 5.52 -21.12 21.30
CA ALA A 366 6.36 -22.24 20.87
C ALA A 366 6.51 -23.29 21.98
N MET A 367 6.71 -22.86 23.23
CA MET A 367 6.82 -23.75 24.40
C MET A 367 5.56 -24.58 24.68
N THR A 368 4.41 -24.18 24.13
CA THR A 368 3.15 -24.93 24.28
C THR A 368 2.89 -25.91 23.15
N ILE A 369 3.75 -25.97 22.13
CA ILE A 369 3.57 -26.81 20.95
C ILE A 369 4.54 -27.99 21.04
N SER A 370 4.05 -29.12 21.52
CA SER A 370 4.82 -30.37 21.63
C SER A 370 4.65 -31.31 20.44
N SER A 371 3.57 -31.16 19.68
CA SER A 371 3.20 -32.09 18.60
C SER A 371 2.63 -31.37 17.38
N ALA A 372 2.58 -32.08 16.24
CA ALA A 372 1.89 -31.62 15.05
C ALA A 372 0.38 -31.36 15.30
N ARG A 373 -0.23 -32.06 16.26
CA ARG A 373 -1.62 -31.83 16.65
C ARG A 373 -1.80 -30.49 17.35
N ASP A 374 -0.86 -30.11 18.22
CA ASP A 374 -0.87 -28.82 18.91
C ASP A 374 -0.63 -27.67 17.93
N ALA A 375 0.30 -27.86 16.98
CA ALA A 375 0.56 -26.91 15.91
C ALA A 375 -0.68 -26.72 15.01
N TYR A 376 -1.39 -27.80 14.70
CA TYR A 376 -2.65 -27.74 13.97
C TYR A 376 -3.72 -26.96 14.75
N ALA A 377 -3.85 -27.22 16.04
CA ALA A 377 -4.82 -26.52 16.90
C ALA A 377 -4.50 -25.01 17.00
N GLU A 378 -3.22 -24.64 17.08
CA GLU A 378 -2.75 -23.25 17.04
C GLU A 378 -3.11 -22.56 15.72
N LEU A 379 -2.71 -23.15 14.58
CA LEU A 379 -2.97 -22.57 13.26
C LEU A 379 -4.47 -22.48 12.96
N ARG A 380 -5.25 -23.51 13.33
CA ARG A 380 -6.71 -23.52 13.19
C ARG A 380 -7.35 -22.41 14.01
N ALA A 381 -6.89 -22.19 15.25
CA ALA A 381 -7.42 -21.13 16.09
C ALA A 381 -7.14 -19.74 15.51
N ARG A 382 -5.94 -19.51 14.96
CA ARG A 382 -5.63 -18.27 14.25
C ARG A 382 -6.51 -18.08 13.02
N ALA A 383 -6.67 -19.12 12.19
CA ALA A 383 -7.55 -19.08 11.03
C ALA A 383 -9.00 -18.78 11.41
N LEU A 384 -9.52 -19.38 12.49
CA LEU A 384 -10.86 -19.10 13.00
C LEU A 384 -11.02 -17.67 13.51
N ALA A 385 -10.01 -17.12 14.20
CA ALA A 385 -10.03 -15.72 14.64
C ALA A 385 -10.09 -14.75 13.46
N LEU A 386 -9.37 -15.06 12.37
CA LEU A 386 -9.47 -14.29 11.12
C LEU A 386 -10.88 -14.44 10.51
N LEU A 387 -11.34 -15.67 10.29
CA LEU A 387 -12.64 -15.97 9.69
C LEU A 387 -13.81 -15.29 10.40
N LEU A 388 -13.75 -15.15 11.73
CA LEU A 388 -14.76 -14.45 12.51
C LEU A 388 -15.02 -13.01 12.01
N ILE A 389 -14.00 -12.34 11.48
CA ILE A 389 -14.09 -10.98 10.94
C ILE A 389 -14.17 -11.01 9.41
N THR A 390 -13.33 -11.81 8.76
CA THR A 390 -13.16 -11.77 7.31
C THR A 390 -14.33 -12.36 6.55
N LEU A 391 -14.96 -13.42 7.06
CA LEU A 391 -16.12 -14.07 6.44
C LEU A 391 -17.36 -13.15 6.40
N PRO A 392 -17.86 -12.57 7.52
CA PRO A 392 -19.01 -11.68 7.48
C PRO A 392 -18.71 -10.40 6.69
N TYR A 393 -17.48 -9.91 6.75
CA TYR A 393 -17.07 -8.74 5.98
C TYR A 393 -17.07 -9.01 4.47
N ALA A 394 -16.48 -10.12 4.01
CA ALA A 394 -16.47 -10.47 2.59
C ALA A 394 -17.90 -10.67 2.06
N ALA A 395 -18.79 -11.28 2.87
CA ALA A 395 -20.21 -11.39 2.54
C ALA A 395 -20.88 -10.01 2.41
N LEU A 396 -20.68 -9.13 3.40
CA LEU A 396 -21.22 -7.77 3.40
C LEU A 396 -20.79 -6.98 2.15
N VAL A 397 -19.49 -6.98 1.83
CA VAL A 397 -18.97 -6.25 0.65
C VAL A 397 -19.54 -6.83 -0.64
N THR A 398 -19.69 -8.16 -0.72
CA THR A 398 -20.28 -8.80 -1.90
C THR A 398 -21.74 -8.41 -2.07
N VAL A 399 -22.55 -8.53 -1.01
CA VAL A 399 -23.96 -8.11 -1.01
C VAL A 399 -24.11 -6.64 -1.36
N LEU A 400 -23.28 -5.76 -0.77
CA LEU A 400 -23.31 -4.33 -1.06
C LEU A 400 -22.97 -4.04 -2.53
N THR A 401 -21.93 -4.68 -3.07
CA THR A 401 -21.52 -4.50 -4.48
C THR A 401 -22.60 -5.01 -5.42
N THR A 402 -23.22 -6.16 -5.13
CA THR A 402 -24.36 -6.70 -5.88
C THR A 402 -25.56 -5.76 -5.84
N ALA A 403 -25.92 -5.22 -4.67
CA ALA A 403 -27.04 -4.30 -4.51
C ALA A 403 -26.83 -3.00 -5.29
N MET A 404 -25.60 -2.49 -5.35
CA MET A 404 -25.27 -1.29 -6.13
C MET A 404 -25.32 -1.52 -7.65
N LEU A 405 -25.03 -2.74 -8.10
CA LEU A 405 -25.08 -3.14 -9.51
C LEU A 405 -26.47 -3.66 -9.94
N ASP A 406 -27.40 -3.80 -8.99
CA ASP A 406 -28.73 -4.40 -9.15
C ASP A 406 -28.72 -5.80 -9.81
N ASP A 407 -27.65 -6.58 -9.59
CA ASP A 407 -27.45 -7.90 -10.21
C ASP A 407 -27.54 -9.05 -9.20
N TRP A 408 -28.71 -9.19 -8.58
CA TRP A 408 -28.98 -10.19 -7.54
C TRP A 408 -28.81 -11.64 -8.01
N ALA A 409 -28.99 -11.88 -9.32
CA ALA A 409 -28.80 -13.21 -9.92
C ALA A 409 -27.35 -13.70 -9.81
N ARG A 410 -26.38 -12.78 -9.76
CA ARG A 410 -24.95 -13.09 -9.62
C ARG A 410 -24.45 -13.13 -8.17
N LEU A 411 -25.30 -12.85 -7.18
CA LEU A 411 -24.88 -12.87 -5.78
C LEU A 411 -24.31 -14.23 -5.32
N PRO A 412 -24.96 -15.38 -5.60
CA PRO A 412 -24.47 -16.67 -5.12
C PRO A 412 -23.12 -17.07 -5.73
N GLU A 413 -22.91 -16.77 -7.02
CA GLU A 413 -21.65 -17.06 -7.70
C GLU A 413 -20.49 -16.21 -7.14
N ALA A 414 -20.73 -14.92 -6.90
CA ALA A 414 -19.73 -14.02 -6.38
C ALA A 414 -19.35 -14.37 -4.93
N LEU A 415 -20.33 -14.71 -4.09
CA LEU A 415 -20.08 -15.18 -2.72
C LEU A 415 -19.29 -16.50 -2.71
N GLY A 416 -19.69 -17.47 -3.55
CA GLY A 416 -18.99 -18.74 -3.69
C GLY A 416 -17.52 -18.57 -4.08
N LEU A 417 -17.26 -17.72 -5.07
CA LEU A 417 -15.90 -17.41 -5.52
C LEU A 417 -15.09 -16.66 -4.44
N SER A 418 -15.72 -15.71 -3.75
CA SER A 418 -15.11 -14.94 -2.65
C SER A 418 -14.70 -15.84 -1.48
N PHE A 419 -15.55 -16.80 -1.10
CA PHE A 419 -15.24 -17.77 -0.05
C PHE A 419 -14.19 -18.80 -0.47
N ALA A 420 -14.20 -19.24 -1.73
CA ALA A 420 -13.14 -20.09 -2.27
C ALA A 420 -11.78 -19.38 -2.22
N LEU A 421 -11.72 -18.10 -2.64
CA LEU A 421 -10.52 -17.27 -2.58
C LEU A 421 -10.05 -17.06 -1.14
N LEU A 422 -10.96 -16.73 -0.22
CA LEU A 422 -10.64 -16.58 1.20
C LEU A 422 -10.00 -17.86 1.75
N GLY A 423 -10.59 -19.02 1.45
CA GLY A 423 -10.07 -20.32 1.87
C GLY A 423 -8.70 -20.64 1.27
N ALA A 424 -8.49 -20.32 -0.01
CA ALA A 424 -7.21 -20.47 -0.69
C ALA A 424 -6.11 -19.59 -0.04
N MET A 425 -6.43 -18.33 0.28
CA MET A 425 -5.52 -17.39 0.95
C MET A 425 -5.20 -17.85 2.38
N LEU A 426 -6.16 -18.40 3.12
CA LEU A 426 -5.91 -18.97 4.44
C LEU A 426 -4.96 -20.18 4.37
N ALA A 427 -5.16 -21.05 3.37
CA ALA A 427 -4.34 -22.24 3.16
C ALA A 427 -2.88 -21.88 2.81
N THR A 428 -2.69 -21.00 1.83
CA THR A 428 -1.36 -20.56 1.40
C THR A 428 -0.70 -19.69 2.47
N GLY A 429 -1.45 -18.85 3.18
CA GLY A 429 -0.97 -18.06 4.33
C GLY A 429 -0.47 -18.92 5.48
N ALA A 430 -1.20 -19.98 5.84
CA ALA A 430 -0.77 -20.94 6.87
C ALA A 430 0.53 -21.65 6.48
N TRP A 431 0.62 -22.11 5.23
CA TRP A 431 1.79 -22.84 4.74
C TRP A 431 3.03 -21.94 4.64
N THR A 432 2.86 -20.74 4.07
CA THR A 432 3.95 -19.77 3.94
C THR A 432 4.42 -19.23 5.28
N SER A 433 3.53 -19.02 6.25
CA SER A 433 3.91 -18.64 7.62
C SER A 433 4.85 -19.64 8.28
N ALA A 434 4.67 -20.93 8.02
CA ALA A 434 5.56 -21.98 8.53
C ALA A 434 6.86 -22.13 7.70
N ARG A 435 6.80 -21.91 6.38
CA ARG A 435 7.92 -22.17 5.46
C ARG A 435 8.89 -20.99 5.34
N PHE A 436 8.35 -19.78 5.40
CA PHE A 436 9.02 -18.51 5.15
C PHE A 436 8.68 -17.47 6.25
N PRO A 437 8.91 -17.79 7.53
CA PRO A 437 8.72 -16.81 8.60
C PRO A 437 9.73 -15.66 8.43
N TYR A 438 9.27 -14.43 8.68
CA TYR A 438 10.12 -13.25 8.72
C TYR A 438 9.77 -12.39 9.93
N SER A 439 10.73 -11.66 10.46
CA SER A 439 10.53 -10.82 11.64
C SER A 439 9.86 -9.51 11.28
N VAL A 440 8.99 -9.07 12.19
CA VAL A 440 8.38 -7.75 12.19
C VAL A 440 9.06 -6.95 13.31
N PRO A 441 9.96 -5.99 12.99
CA PRO A 441 10.67 -5.24 14.02
C PRO A 441 9.69 -4.53 14.95
N GLN A 442 9.91 -4.60 16.27
CA GLN A 442 9.06 -3.89 17.23
C GLN A 442 9.32 -2.37 17.16
N GLU A 443 10.58 -1.97 16.94
CA GLU A 443 11.00 -0.57 16.82
C GLU A 443 10.74 0.02 15.43
N GLY A 444 10.02 1.15 15.40
CA GLY A 444 9.65 1.87 14.18
C GLY A 444 8.50 1.24 13.39
N TYR A 445 7.99 1.95 12.38
CA TYR A 445 6.85 1.53 11.54
C TYR A 445 7.25 0.55 10.43
N LYS A 446 7.97 -0.52 10.78
CA LYS A 446 8.45 -1.53 9.81
C LYS A 446 7.61 -2.79 9.88
N ASN A 447 7.16 -3.26 8.72
CA ASN A 447 6.40 -4.51 8.57
C ASN A 447 7.31 -5.73 8.29
N VAL A 448 8.57 -5.48 7.90
CA VAL A 448 9.55 -6.53 7.59
C VAL A 448 10.93 -6.07 8.07
N ALA A 449 11.71 -6.96 8.67
CA ALA A 449 13.07 -6.65 9.06
C ALA A 449 13.99 -6.36 7.86
N PRO A 450 14.95 -5.43 8.00
CA PRO A 450 15.91 -5.15 6.94
C PRO A 450 16.62 -6.41 6.45
N GLY A 451 16.64 -6.61 5.12
CA GLY A 451 17.24 -7.80 4.49
C GLY A 451 16.27 -8.97 4.27
N GLN A 452 15.08 -8.97 4.88
CA GLN A 452 14.06 -10.01 4.70
C GLN A 452 12.93 -9.62 3.72
N VAL A 453 13.00 -8.44 3.11
CA VAL A 453 11.98 -7.92 2.17
C VAL A 453 11.71 -8.87 1.01
N GLY A 454 12.75 -9.46 0.41
CA GLY A 454 12.58 -10.43 -0.67
C GLY A 454 11.86 -11.70 -0.22
N LEU A 455 12.09 -12.13 1.03
CA LEU A 455 11.45 -13.29 1.63
C LEU A 455 9.96 -13.01 1.89
N ALA A 456 9.65 -11.81 2.40
CA ALA A 456 8.27 -11.34 2.55
C ALA A 456 7.54 -11.20 1.21
N TRP A 457 8.19 -10.63 0.19
CA TRP A 457 7.63 -10.51 -1.16
C TRP A 457 7.32 -11.87 -1.79
N ILE A 458 8.29 -12.79 -1.78
CA ILE A 458 8.09 -14.15 -2.31
C ILE A 458 6.98 -14.87 -1.53
N SER A 459 6.94 -14.71 -0.20
CA SER A 459 5.90 -15.31 0.63
C SER A 459 4.50 -14.77 0.28
N ILE A 460 4.32 -13.45 0.20
CA ILE A 460 3.02 -12.83 -0.04
C ILE A 460 2.61 -12.98 -1.51
N PHE A 461 3.42 -12.51 -2.46
CA PHE A 461 3.09 -12.59 -3.90
C PHE A 461 3.03 -14.03 -4.39
N GLY A 462 4.01 -14.86 -4.03
CA GLY A 462 4.00 -16.27 -4.40
C GLY A 462 2.81 -17.00 -3.81
N GLY A 463 2.45 -16.71 -2.56
CA GLY A 463 1.25 -17.28 -1.94
C GLY A 463 -0.05 -16.78 -2.56
N MET A 464 -0.11 -15.51 -2.98
CA MET A 464 -1.30 -14.92 -3.62
C MET A 464 -1.49 -15.47 -5.05
N MET A 465 -0.39 -15.67 -5.79
CA MET A 465 -0.40 -16.37 -7.08
C MET A 465 -0.84 -17.82 -6.90
N ALA A 466 -0.30 -18.53 -5.90
CA ALA A 466 -0.74 -19.89 -5.59
C ALA A 466 -2.22 -19.95 -5.20
N ALA A 467 -2.72 -18.97 -4.42
CA ALA A 467 -4.13 -18.89 -4.07
C ALA A 467 -5.00 -18.65 -5.31
N ALA A 468 -4.58 -17.79 -6.24
CA ALA A 468 -5.27 -17.59 -7.51
C ALA A 468 -5.31 -18.87 -8.37
N LEU A 469 -4.19 -19.60 -8.43
CA LEU A 469 -4.13 -20.89 -9.13
C LEU A 469 -5.05 -21.94 -8.48
N LEU A 470 -5.11 -21.98 -7.15
CA LEU A 470 -6.03 -22.86 -6.42
C LEU A 470 -7.50 -22.49 -6.65
N CYS A 471 -7.81 -21.25 -7.03
CA CYS A 471 -9.17 -20.85 -7.38
C CYS A 471 -9.58 -21.26 -8.81
N LEU A 472 -8.65 -21.71 -9.66
CA LEU A 472 -8.94 -22.06 -11.07
C LEU A 472 -10.10 -23.06 -11.23
N PRO A 473 -10.25 -24.12 -10.42
CA PRO A 473 -11.38 -25.04 -10.56
C PRO A 473 -12.74 -24.36 -10.33
N VAL A 474 -12.82 -23.45 -9.35
CA VAL A 474 -14.05 -22.71 -9.06
C VAL A 474 -14.32 -21.66 -10.14
N ILE A 475 -13.27 -21.00 -10.64
CA ILE A 475 -13.37 -20.07 -11.78
C ILE A 475 -13.85 -20.82 -13.02
N ALA A 476 -13.26 -21.97 -13.35
CA ALA A 476 -13.65 -22.80 -14.48
C ALA A 476 -15.10 -23.27 -14.36
N LEU A 477 -15.53 -23.71 -13.17
CA LEU A 477 -16.93 -24.06 -12.90
C LEU A 477 -17.86 -22.86 -13.08
N THR A 478 -17.44 -21.67 -12.61
CA THR A 478 -18.21 -20.43 -12.77
C THR A 478 -18.36 -20.07 -14.24
N LEU A 479 -17.29 -20.13 -15.02
CA LEU A 479 -17.31 -19.88 -16.47
C LEU A 479 -18.19 -20.89 -17.19
N TRP A 480 -18.07 -22.18 -16.86
CA TRP A 480 -18.86 -23.25 -17.48
C TRP A 480 -20.36 -23.09 -17.23
N LEU A 481 -20.77 -22.77 -15.99
CA LEU A 481 -22.17 -22.50 -15.66
C LEU A 481 -22.72 -21.23 -16.33
N ASN A 482 -21.85 -20.35 -16.83
CA ASN A 482 -22.25 -19.13 -17.52
C ASN A 482 -22.41 -19.31 -19.04
N LEU A 483 -22.08 -20.48 -19.61
CA LEU A 483 -22.17 -20.73 -21.05
C LEU A 483 -23.61 -20.91 -21.55
N ASP A 484 -24.43 -21.68 -20.83
CA ASP A 484 -25.79 -22.04 -21.27
C ASP A 484 -26.87 -21.54 -20.30
N ASP A 485 -28.08 -21.33 -20.80
CA ASP A 485 -29.25 -20.86 -20.05
C ASP A 485 -29.60 -21.77 -18.86
N ALA A 486 -29.47 -23.08 -19.04
CA ALA A 486 -29.66 -24.07 -17.98
C ALA A 486 -28.58 -23.95 -16.88
N GLY A 487 -27.34 -23.65 -17.26
CA GLY A 487 -26.24 -23.38 -16.33
C GLY A 487 -26.48 -22.11 -15.51
N ARG A 488 -27.08 -21.08 -16.12
CA ARG A 488 -27.42 -19.83 -15.44
C ARG A 488 -28.41 -20.04 -14.29
N ASN A 489 -29.38 -20.94 -14.46
CA ASN A 489 -30.31 -21.33 -13.39
C ASN A 489 -29.64 -22.14 -12.27
N ALA A 490 -28.50 -22.79 -12.55
CA ALA A 490 -27.75 -23.58 -11.58
C ALA A 490 -26.66 -22.77 -10.84
N ARG A 491 -26.49 -21.47 -11.13
CA ARG A 491 -25.46 -20.60 -10.50
C ARG A 491 -25.53 -20.54 -8.98
N TRP A 492 -26.71 -20.77 -8.39
CA TRP A 492 -26.85 -20.82 -6.93
C TRP A 492 -26.00 -21.92 -6.28
N LEU A 493 -25.65 -22.98 -7.01
CA LEU A 493 -24.77 -24.06 -6.55
C LEU A 493 -23.32 -23.62 -6.33
N LEU A 494 -22.90 -22.49 -6.93
CA LEU A 494 -21.55 -21.97 -6.74
C LEU A 494 -21.31 -21.50 -5.31
N LEU A 495 -22.34 -21.03 -4.60
CA LEU A 495 -22.24 -20.66 -3.19
C LEU A 495 -21.82 -21.85 -2.32
N PRO A 496 -22.61 -22.95 -2.23
CA PRO A 496 -22.22 -24.10 -1.42
C PRO A 496 -20.95 -24.78 -1.95
N ALA A 497 -20.77 -24.89 -3.27
CA ALA A 497 -19.58 -25.50 -3.85
C ALA A 497 -18.29 -24.72 -3.53
N GLY A 498 -18.31 -23.39 -3.74
CA GLY A 498 -17.19 -22.50 -3.42
C GLY A 498 -16.89 -22.45 -1.93
N THR A 499 -17.91 -22.43 -1.08
CA THR A 499 -17.76 -22.48 0.39
C THR A 499 -17.11 -23.80 0.83
N ALA A 500 -17.62 -24.94 0.33
CA ALA A 500 -17.08 -26.25 0.66
C ALA A 500 -15.63 -26.38 0.16
N TYR A 501 -15.35 -25.93 -1.07
CA TYR A 501 -14.01 -25.95 -1.63
C TYR A 501 -13.03 -25.07 -0.83
N GLY A 502 -13.42 -23.84 -0.48
CA GLY A 502 -12.61 -22.96 0.37
C GLY A 502 -12.34 -23.55 1.76
N ALA A 503 -13.34 -24.21 2.36
CA ALA A 503 -13.19 -24.91 3.64
C ALA A 503 -12.22 -26.10 3.52
N LEU A 504 -12.32 -26.91 2.45
CA LEU A 504 -11.41 -28.02 2.18
C LEU A 504 -9.98 -27.54 1.95
N LEU A 505 -9.78 -26.47 1.18
CA LEU A 505 -8.47 -25.85 0.99
C LEU A 505 -7.87 -25.38 2.31
N THR A 506 -8.66 -24.67 3.12
CA THR A 506 -8.21 -24.20 4.44
C THR A 506 -7.81 -25.37 5.33
N PHE A 507 -8.67 -26.40 5.41
CA PHE A 507 -8.40 -27.59 6.20
C PHE A 507 -7.15 -28.33 5.74
N GLY A 508 -7.00 -28.54 4.43
CA GLY A 508 -5.83 -29.17 3.82
C GLY A 508 -4.55 -28.36 4.07
N GLY A 509 -4.58 -27.04 3.84
CA GLY A 509 -3.46 -26.14 4.09
C GLY A 509 -3.00 -26.16 5.54
N LEU A 510 -3.92 -26.13 6.49
CA LEU A 510 -3.62 -26.23 7.93
C LEU A 510 -3.00 -27.59 8.28
N ARG A 511 -3.54 -28.70 7.75
CA ARG A 511 -2.98 -30.04 7.99
C ARG A 511 -1.59 -30.22 7.36
N LEU A 512 -1.32 -29.60 6.22
CA LEU A 512 -0.01 -29.64 5.56
C LEU A 512 1.03 -28.73 6.22
N ALA A 513 0.57 -27.63 6.84
CA ALA A 513 1.43 -26.67 7.54
C ALA A 513 1.79 -27.13 8.96
N ALA A 514 0.91 -27.85 9.65
CA ALA A 514 1.08 -28.20 11.06
C ALA A 514 2.31 -29.08 11.36
N PRO A 515 2.58 -30.20 10.64
CA PRO A 515 3.78 -31.01 10.87
C PRO A 515 5.07 -30.22 10.62
N ARG A 516 5.07 -29.35 9.60
CA ARG A 516 6.22 -28.49 9.28
C ARG A 516 6.46 -27.44 10.36
N THR A 517 5.38 -26.85 10.89
CA THR A 517 5.46 -25.89 11.99
C THR A 517 6.08 -26.56 13.22
N ALA A 518 5.58 -27.75 13.59
CA ALA A 518 6.11 -28.51 14.73
C ALA A 518 7.59 -28.89 14.54
N ALA A 519 7.98 -29.32 13.34
CA ALA A 519 9.37 -29.71 13.05
C ALA A 519 10.34 -28.52 12.98
N ARG A 520 9.86 -27.29 12.77
CA ARG A 520 10.69 -26.10 12.54
C ARG A 520 10.50 -25.01 13.60
N LEU A 521 9.95 -25.35 14.75
CA LEU A 521 9.69 -24.40 15.85
C LEU A 521 10.93 -23.58 16.22
N PRO A 522 12.12 -24.20 16.44
CA PRO A 522 13.34 -23.45 16.77
C PRO A 522 13.74 -22.45 15.69
N GLU A 523 13.67 -22.84 14.42
CA GLU A 523 14.00 -21.98 13.28
C GLU A 523 12.99 -20.85 13.11
N ILE A 524 11.70 -21.10 13.35
CA ILE A 524 10.66 -20.07 13.33
C ILE A 524 10.94 -19.07 14.45
N VAL A 525 11.18 -19.51 15.69
CA VAL A 525 11.52 -18.63 16.83
C VAL A 525 12.76 -17.80 16.51
N MET A 526 13.82 -18.40 15.97
CA MET A 526 15.04 -17.68 15.58
C MET A 526 14.79 -16.67 14.45
N ALA A 527 13.91 -16.99 13.50
CA ALA A 527 13.57 -16.09 12.40
C ALA A 527 12.79 -14.87 12.88
N VAL A 528 11.83 -15.06 13.80
CA VAL A 528 10.93 -13.98 14.27
C VAL A 528 11.50 -13.15 15.43
N SER A 529 12.52 -13.67 16.12
CA SER A 529 13.26 -12.96 17.18
C SER A 529 14.38 -12.05 16.67
N LYS A 530 14.76 -12.16 15.38
CA LYS A 530 15.73 -11.25 14.76
C LYS A 530 15.11 -9.89 14.48
N GLY A 531 15.10 -8.98 15.44
CA GLY A 531 14.55 -7.64 15.24
C GLY A 531 14.69 -6.75 16.43
#